data_AF-A0A8J6W248-F1
#
_entry.id   AF-A0A8J6W248-F1
#
_cell.length_a   1.000
_cell.length_b   1.000
_cell.length_c   1.000
_cell.angle_alpha   90.00
_cell.angle_beta   90.00
_cell.angle_gamma   90.00
#
_symmetry.space_group_name_H-M   'P 1'
#
loop_
_entity.id
_entity.type
_entity.pdbx_description
1 polymer ?
#
loop_
_entity_poly.entity_id
_entity_poly.type
_entity_poly.pdbx_seq_one_letter_code
_entity_poly.pdbx_strand_id
1 'polypeptide(L)'
;MKQIAPTYFMWPYQSHFRSQIESRAKKALVELGANIPVKALLVGVRLPEVSKDHPVCIEPEDEEWDISIFQGIHKRAGEIFTNHPDQHMFYGDEPRMRDKPENIRRKSVQEAIEEVLSRIDFDNETHSFCGVPVRLGNFHVAPILQVAQLDLDALPQLVKPIQFQGWSSSVGIVQALISHLLAEVSDELGTKEPGRFFNTFDSELSGLLRKAGQTLCNAIPLALKDFMLDEVFENLNKISELRYEGGETLGTIIFAPPDLPSLHYDAVFLQSIHLGSHRLVRKVVEISDNRLGCICQGSGGIVGFGSLTDSGDTPVFKAVFTGHYRWALYVNDTLLMNCAFGVPSVPQPRLTERAFFSNIRRVLPGLTPKQGEVLWDAVFAAMDQRHGTMLVVSDAASSEAQRLSSQAIAVEPIKLNSALVARISGIDGAILVDRDCNCHAIGVILDGIATGIGDPSRGARYNSALRYITSSQAPTVCLVVSEDGYVNMVPTLRPQIRKQEVEFHVELLRSLTADNYHKTLSWLEKHKFYLTSEQCEVTNAELSRIKAEPQDVGELRYIPRAFKPHPEMNASYYLDEV
;
A
#
# COMPACT_ATOMS: atom_id res chain seq x y z
N MET A 1 -14.67 5.00 33.93
CA MET A 1 -13.97 3.79 33.45
C MET A 1 -13.56 2.97 34.66
N LYS A 2 -14.20 1.83 34.92
CA LYS A 2 -13.65 0.81 35.83
C LYS A 2 -12.73 -0.06 34.98
N GLN A 3 -11.42 -0.07 35.27
CA GLN A 3 -10.47 -1.00 34.68
C GLN A 3 -10.87 -2.41 35.12
N ILE A 4 -11.30 -3.24 34.16
CA ILE A 4 -11.26 -4.70 34.34
C ILE A 4 -9.77 -5.07 34.26
N ALA A 5 -9.27 -5.79 35.25
CA ALA A 5 -7.89 -6.27 35.23
C ALA A 5 -7.77 -7.32 34.10
N PRO A 6 -6.80 -7.19 33.17
CA PRO A 6 -6.60 -8.18 32.12
C PRO A 6 -6.27 -9.55 32.74
N THR A 7 -6.78 -10.63 32.15
CA THR A 7 -6.50 -12.01 32.59
C THR A 7 -5.03 -12.35 32.33
N TYR A 8 -4.49 -11.83 31.23
CA TYR A 8 -3.12 -12.00 30.75
C TYR A 8 -2.34 -10.68 30.86
N PHE A 9 -2.02 -10.31 32.09
CA PHE A 9 -1.25 -9.11 32.40
C PHE A 9 0.25 -9.29 32.15
N MET A 10 0.82 -8.48 31.25
CA MET A 10 2.27 -8.34 31.02
C MET A 10 2.81 -7.05 31.68
N TRP A 11 2.17 -5.90 31.43
CA TRP A 11 2.46 -4.61 32.07
C TRP A 11 1.28 -3.63 31.99
N PRO A 12 1.25 -2.54 32.78
CA PRO A 12 0.07 -1.68 32.92
C PRO A 12 -0.47 -1.00 31.65
N TYR A 13 0.37 -0.81 30.63
CA TYR A 13 0.03 -0.01 29.45
C TYR A 13 -0.06 -0.84 28.16
N GLN A 14 -0.09 -2.18 28.25
CA GLN A 14 -0.05 -3.08 27.09
C GLN A 14 -1.12 -2.78 26.04
N SER A 15 -2.38 -2.57 26.44
CA SER A 15 -3.48 -2.32 25.51
C SER A 15 -3.39 -0.95 24.84
N HIS A 16 -2.87 0.06 25.56
CA HIS A 16 -2.62 1.38 24.99
C HIS A 16 -1.46 1.31 23.99
N PHE A 17 -0.37 0.63 24.35
CA PHE A 17 0.77 0.43 23.48
C PHE A 17 0.40 -0.31 22.19
N ARG A 18 -0.34 -1.43 22.28
CA ARG A 18 -0.87 -2.16 21.13
C ARG A 18 -1.68 -1.26 20.19
N SER A 19 -2.62 -0.50 20.75
CA SER A 19 -3.47 0.41 19.98
C SER A 19 -2.65 1.50 19.27
N GLN A 20 -1.57 1.97 19.89
CA GLN A 20 -0.65 2.93 19.28
C GLN A 20 0.16 2.31 18.14
N ILE A 21 0.65 1.09 18.29
CA ILE A 21 1.33 0.34 17.22
C ILE A 21 0.42 0.22 16.00
N GLU A 22 -0.82 -0.24 16.20
CA GLU A 22 -1.78 -0.43 15.12
C GLU A 22 -2.09 0.89 14.41
N SER A 23 -2.32 1.96 15.17
CA SER A 23 -2.55 3.31 14.64
C SER A 23 -1.33 3.83 13.85
N ARG A 24 -0.12 3.59 14.36
CA ARG A 24 1.14 4.00 13.72
C ARG A 24 1.37 3.24 12.41
N ALA A 25 1.13 1.93 12.41
CA ALA A 25 1.22 1.08 11.23
C ALA A 25 0.19 1.48 10.16
N LYS A 26 -1.07 1.69 10.57
CA LYS A 26 -2.14 2.15 9.67
C LYS A 26 -1.80 3.48 8.99
N LYS A 27 -1.30 4.47 9.75
CA LYS A 27 -0.88 5.76 9.18
C LYS A 27 0.26 5.58 8.18
N ALA A 28 1.28 4.80 8.52
CA ALA A 28 2.43 4.55 7.65
C ALA A 28 2.04 3.85 6.34
N LEU A 29 1.16 2.84 6.41
CA LEU A 29 0.66 2.14 5.23
C LEU A 29 -0.16 3.05 4.33
N VAL A 30 -1.05 3.87 4.91
CA VAL A 30 -1.83 4.87 4.15
C VAL A 30 -0.92 5.90 3.48
N GLU A 31 0.08 6.42 4.18
CA GLU A 31 1.02 7.40 3.62
C GLU A 31 1.90 6.81 2.52
N LEU A 32 2.27 5.53 2.64
CA LEU A 32 2.95 4.79 1.58
C LEU A 32 2.05 4.58 0.35
N GLY A 33 0.73 4.68 0.51
CA GLY A 33 -0.28 4.41 -0.52
C GLY A 33 -0.85 2.99 -0.50
N ALA A 34 -0.47 2.17 0.49
CA ALA A 34 -0.96 0.81 0.69
C ALA A 34 -2.15 0.83 1.66
N ASN A 35 -3.37 0.97 1.14
CA ASN A 35 -4.57 1.04 1.98
C ASN A 35 -5.07 -0.36 2.39
N ILE A 36 -4.23 -1.11 3.10
CA ILE A 36 -4.53 -2.46 3.59
C ILE A 36 -4.87 -2.41 5.09
N PRO A 37 -5.86 -3.19 5.57
CA PRO A 37 -6.09 -3.36 6.99
C PRO A 37 -4.88 -4.01 7.66
N VAL A 38 -4.49 -3.49 8.82
CA VAL A 38 -3.43 -4.04 9.66
C VAL A 38 -3.93 -4.18 11.08
N LYS A 39 -3.55 -5.26 11.75
CA LYS A 39 -3.84 -5.49 13.16
C LYS A 39 -2.57 -5.68 13.95
N ALA A 40 -2.56 -5.21 15.20
CA ALA A 40 -1.44 -5.40 16.10
C ALA A 40 -1.76 -6.44 17.18
N LEU A 41 -0.80 -7.33 17.43
CA LEU A 41 -0.82 -8.33 18.49
C LEU A 41 0.46 -8.18 19.32
N LEU A 42 0.36 -8.34 20.63
CA LEU A 42 1.51 -8.49 21.53
C LEU A 42 1.51 -9.90 22.09
N VAL A 43 2.66 -10.58 22.03
CA VAL A 43 2.85 -11.91 22.64
C VAL A 43 3.96 -11.83 23.68
N GLY A 44 3.61 -12.05 24.94
CA GLY A 44 4.56 -12.15 26.05
C GLY A 44 4.88 -13.60 26.37
N VAL A 45 6.13 -14.00 26.19
CA VAL A 45 6.62 -15.32 26.61
C VAL A 45 7.33 -15.18 27.96
N ARG A 46 6.88 -15.94 28.96
CA ARG A 46 7.39 -15.84 30.32
C ARG A 46 8.88 -16.13 30.40
N LEU A 47 9.58 -15.35 31.21
CA LEU A 47 10.99 -15.59 31.50
C LEU A 47 11.21 -16.96 32.17
N PRO A 48 12.28 -17.68 31.82
CA PRO A 48 12.60 -19.00 32.39
C PRO A 48 12.77 -18.99 33.91
N GLU A 49 13.32 -17.91 34.46
CA GLU A 49 13.52 -17.72 35.90
C GLU A 49 12.21 -17.44 36.68
N VAL A 50 11.08 -17.23 35.99
CA VAL A 50 9.79 -16.91 36.57
C VAL A 50 8.87 -18.13 36.52
N SER A 51 8.28 -18.51 37.67
CA SER A 51 7.45 -19.71 37.79
C SER A 51 5.97 -19.46 38.06
N LYS A 52 5.62 -18.27 38.60
CA LYS A 52 4.26 -17.97 39.09
C LYS A 52 3.32 -17.35 38.05
N ASP A 53 3.86 -16.70 37.02
CA ASP A 53 3.06 -16.02 35.99
C ASP A 53 2.58 -16.98 34.90
N HIS A 54 1.64 -16.56 34.05
CA HIS A 54 1.22 -17.34 32.90
C HIS A 54 2.40 -17.63 31.96
N PRO A 55 2.55 -18.85 31.41
CA PRO A 55 3.65 -19.16 30.49
C PRO A 55 3.66 -18.28 29.23
N VAL A 56 2.47 -17.85 28.81
CA VAL A 56 2.23 -16.95 27.68
C VAL A 56 1.12 -15.98 28.06
N CYS A 57 1.26 -14.73 27.64
CA CYS A 57 0.23 -13.71 27.65
C CYS A 57 0.06 -13.16 26.23
N ILE A 58 -1.17 -12.79 25.85
CA ILE A 58 -1.44 -12.11 24.59
C ILE A 58 -2.25 -10.83 24.84
N GLU A 59 -2.08 -9.83 23.98
CA GLU A 59 -2.90 -8.63 23.96
C GLU A 59 -3.18 -8.25 22.50
N PRO A 60 -4.45 -8.25 22.08
CA PRO A 60 -5.67 -8.33 22.88
C PRO A 60 -6.06 -9.79 23.24
N GLU A 61 -6.82 -9.97 24.32
CA GLU A 61 -7.25 -11.30 24.82
C GLU A 61 -8.44 -11.89 24.05
N ASP A 62 -9.36 -11.04 23.59
CA ASP A 62 -10.69 -11.44 23.10
C ASP A 62 -10.87 -11.32 21.57
N GLU A 63 -9.78 -11.29 20.80
CA GLU A 63 -9.85 -11.15 19.33
C GLU A 63 -9.66 -12.49 18.60
N GLU A 64 -9.07 -12.46 17.40
CA GLU A 64 -9.00 -13.60 16.48
C GLU A 64 -7.90 -14.62 16.84
N TRP A 65 -7.11 -14.33 17.88
CA TRP A 65 -6.00 -15.19 18.32
C TRP A 65 -6.37 -15.97 19.57
N ASP A 66 -6.61 -17.27 19.43
CA ASP A 66 -6.83 -18.15 20.57
C ASP A 66 -5.50 -18.40 21.30
N ILE A 67 -5.38 -17.98 22.57
CA ILE A 67 -4.16 -18.19 23.36
C ILE A 67 -3.72 -19.67 23.44
N SER A 68 -4.65 -20.61 23.27
CA SER A 68 -4.37 -22.05 23.29
C SER A 68 -3.32 -22.47 22.24
N ILE A 69 -3.24 -21.76 21.11
CA ILE A 69 -2.30 -22.05 20.02
C ILE A 69 -0.85 -21.71 20.38
N PHE A 70 -0.64 -20.81 21.34
CA PHE A 70 0.68 -20.45 21.85
C PHE A 70 1.13 -21.36 23.02
N GLN A 71 0.33 -22.36 23.38
CA GLN A 71 0.73 -23.33 24.42
C GLN A 71 2.03 -24.04 24.04
N GLY A 72 2.95 -24.13 25.00
CA GLY A 72 4.25 -24.78 24.81
C GLY A 72 5.32 -23.90 24.13
N ILE A 73 5.01 -22.67 23.73
CA ILE A 73 5.99 -21.78 23.09
C ILE A 73 7.21 -21.50 23.97
N HIS A 74 7.02 -21.37 25.28
CA HIS A 74 8.10 -21.20 26.26
C HIS A 74 9.09 -22.38 26.24
N LYS A 75 8.58 -23.60 26.06
CA LYS A 75 9.41 -24.81 25.93
C LYS A 75 10.12 -24.83 24.59
N ARG A 76 9.40 -24.52 23.50
CA ARG A 76 9.97 -24.46 22.15
C ARG A 76 11.10 -23.41 22.04
N ALA A 77 10.89 -22.21 22.58
CA ALA A 77 11.92 -21.18 22.66
C ALA A 77 13.14 -21.62 23.49
N GLY A 78 12.95 -22.47 24.51
CA GLY A 78 14.03 -23.12 25.25
C GLY A 78 14.85 -24.09 24.39
N GLU A 79 14.18 -24.93 23.59
CA GLU A 79 14.82 -25.89 22.67
C GLU A 79 15.62 -25.17 21.57
N ILE A 80 15.06 -24.11 20.98
CA ILE A 80 15.75 -23.29 19.97
C ILE A 80 16.97 -22.61 20.59
N PHE A 81 16.84 -22.03 21.78
CA PHE A 81 17.94 -21.39 22.49
C PHE A 81 19.13 -22.33 22.71
N THR A 82 18.90 -23.57 23.14
CA THR A 82 19.96 -24.55 23.39
C THR A 82 20.68 -24.95 22.12
N ASN A 83 20.00 -25.02 20.98
CA ASN A 83 20.55 -25.47 19.70
C ASN A 83 20.98 -24.32 18.77
N HIS A 84 20.86 -23.06 19.20
CA HIS A 84 21.09 -21.90 18.35
C HIS A 84 22.56 -21.82 17.88
N PRO A 85 22.85 -21.59 16.57
CA PRO A 85 24.22 -21.59 16.04
C PRO A 85 25.19 -20.63 16.75
N ASP A 86 24.71 -19.43 17.10
CA ASP A 86 25.51 -18.40 17.81
C ASP A 86 25.98 -18.84 19.22
N GLN A 87 25.49 -19.96 19.79
CA GLN A 87 26.00 -20.51 21.05
C GLN A 87 27.51 -20.79 20.95
N HIS A 88 27.96 -21.29 19.80
CA HIS A 88 29.35 -21.63 19.52
C HIS A 88 30.16 -20.47 18.92
N MET A 89 29.53 -19.33 18.61
CA MET A 89 30.20 -18.17 18.03
C MET A 89 30.90 -17.34 19.12
N PHE A 90 32.13 -16.92 18.85
CA PHE A 90 32.90 -16.05 19.75
C PHE A 90 33.10 -14.67 19.11
N TYR A 91 32.76 -13.62 19.86
CA TYR A 91 33.01 -12.23 19.48
C TYR A 91 34.25 -11.70 20.21
N GLY A 92 35.11 -10.98 19.51
CA GLY A 92 36.37 -10.49 20.06
C GLY A 92 36.23 -9.37 21.09
N ASP A 93 35.06 -8.74 21.19
CA ASP A 93 34.78 -7.65 22.12
C ASP A 93 33.89 -8.10 23.30
N GLU A 94 34.23 -7.62 24.50
CA GLU A 94 33.56 -7.93 25.75
C GLU A 94 32.05 -7.58 25.76
N PRO A 95 31.61 -6.40 25.25
CA PRO A 95 30.18 -6.05 25.22
C PRO A 95 29.34 -7.05 24.44
N ARG A 96 29.74 -7.45 23.22
CA ARG A 96 29.00 -8.46 22.45
C ARG A 96 28.96 -9.81 23.15
N MET A 97 30.04 -10.21 23.80
CA MET A 97 30.06 -11.48 24.56
C MET A 97 29.12 -11.45 25.76
N ARG A 98 29.01 -10.32 26.46
CA ARG A 98 28.07 -10.11 27.57
C ARG A 98 26.61 -10.13 27.09
N ASP A 99 26.32 -9.48 25.97
CA ASP A 99 24.94 -9.31 25.49
C ASP A 99 24.45 -10.53 24.67
N LYS A 100 25.38 -11.39 24.21
CA LYS A 100 25.12 -12.57 23.38
C LYS A 100 24.01 -13.49 23.93
N PRO A 101 24.02 -13.93 25.21
CA PRO A 101 23.00 -14.85 25.71
C PRO A 101 21.58 -14.26 25.61
N GLU A 102 21.40 -12.98 25.92
CA GLU A 102 20.10 -12.31 25.80
C GLU A 102 19.69 -12.17 24.33
N ASN A 103 20.62 -11.81 23.43
CA ASN A 103 20.35 -11.72 22.00
C ASN A 103 19.90 -13.07 21.40
N ILE A 104 20.56 -14.17 21.77
CA ILE A 104 20.16 -15.52 21.37
C ILE A 104 18.76 -15.84 21.92
N ARG A 105 18.49 -15.50 23.19
CA ARG A 105 17.18 -15.74 23.81
C ARG A 105 16.05 -15.01 23.09
N ARG A 106 16.24 -13.72 22.78
CA ARG A 106 15.27 -12.91 22.03
C ARG A 106 14.98 -13.50 20.65
N LYS A 107 16.02 -13.87 19.89
CA LYS A 107 15.87 -14.55 18.59
C LYS A 107 15.13 -15.88 18.72
N SER A 108 15.44 -16.66 19.75
CA SER A 108 14.81 -17.97 19.97
C SER A 108 13.32 -17.85 20.32
N VAL A 109 12.94 -16.80 21.06
CA VAL A 109 11.53 -16.48 21.33
C VAL A 109 10.84 -16.02 20.05
N GLN A 110 11.50 -15.17 19.24
CA GLN A 110 10.97 -14.70 17.97
C GLN A 110 10.66 -15.88 17.02
N GLU A 111 11.64 -16.76 16.81
CA GLU A 111 11.50 -17.94 15.95
C GLU A 111 10.38 -18.87 16.43
N ALA A 112 10.27 -19.10 17.75
CA ALA A 112 9.17 -19.88 18.30
C ALA A 112 7.79 -19.24 18.08
N ILE A 113 7.70 -17.90 18.09
CA ILE A 113 6.47 -17.16 17.79
C ILE A 113 6.15 -17.27 16.30
N GLU A 114 7.12 -17.07 15.42
CA GLU A 114 6.97 -17.18 13.97
C GLU A 114 6.52 -18.58 13.54
N GLU A 115 7.05 -19.65 14.17
CA GLU A 115 6.58 -21.02 13.94
C GLU A 115 5.08 -21.20 14.24
N VAL A 116 4.58 -20.59 15.33
CA VAL A 116 3.15 -20.65 15.70
C VAL A 116 2.32 -19.80 14.75
N LEU A 117 2.74 -18.56 14.49
CA LEU A 117 2.05 -17.63 13.60
C LEU A 117 1.90 -18.19 12.18
N SER A 118 2.93 -18.86 11.65
CA SER A 118 2.88 -19.45 10.30
C SER A 118 1.72 -20.44 10.10
N ARG A 119 1.30 -21.15 11.17
CA ARG A 119 0.17 -22.09 11.12
C ARG A 119 -1.16 -21.35 11.11
N ILE A 120 -1.28 -20.34 11.96
CA ILE A 120 -2.47 -19.48 12.06
C ILE A 120 -2.69 -18.73 10.74
N ASP A 121 -1.61 -18.21 10.19
CA ASP A 121 -1.60 -17.45 8.96
C ASP A 121 -2.06 -18.28 7.77
N PHE A 122 -1.66 -19.54 7.71
CA PHE A 122 -2.14 -20.49 6.72
C PHE A 122 -3.65 -20.72 6.81
N ASP A 123 -4.18 -20.94 8.03
CA ASP A 123 -5.59 -21.23 8.24
C ASP A 123 -6.52 -20.01 8.02
N ASN A 124 -6.01 -18.80 8.28
CA ASN A 124 -6.78 -17.55 8.22
C ASN A 124 -6.52 -16.71 6.96
N GLU A 125 -5.68 -17.18 6.03
CA GLU A 125 -5.24 -16.43 4.84
C GLU A 125 -4.64 -15.04 5.21
N THR A 126 -3.85 -15.02 6.29
CA THR A 126 -3.15 -13.83 6.78
C THR A 126 -1.63 -13.99 6.67
N HIS A 127 -0.91 -12.91 6.92
CA HIS A 127 0.53 -12.93 7.08
C HIS A 127 0.93 -12.06 8.28
N SER A 128 1.65 -12.66 9.22
CA SER A 128 2.10 -12.03 10.45
C SER A 128 3.60 -11.75 10.41
N PHE A 129 3.96 -10.52 10.73
CA PHE A 129 5.35 -10.09 10.88
C PHE A 129 5.65 -9.95 12.38
N CYS A 130 6.67 -10.66 12.85
CA CYS A 130 7.11 -10.60 14.24
C CYS A 130 8.30 -9.64 14.39
N GLY A 131 8.19 -8.68 15.31
CA GLY A 131 9.32 -7.85 15.74
C GLY A 131 10.20 -8.60 16.74
N VAL A 132 11.34 -8.00 17.07
CA VAL A 132 12.30 -8.62 17.98
C VAL A 132 11.74 -8.56 19.41
N PRO A 133 11.56 -9.69 20.11
CA PRO A 133 11.03 -9.69 21.47
C PRO A 133 11.92 -8.88 22.42
N VAL A 134 11.33 -8.16 23.37
CA VAL A 134 12.06 -7.34 24.34
C VAL A 134 11.72 -7.79 25.75
N ARG A 135 12.73 -7.85 26.62
CA ARG A 135 12.51 -8.15 28.03
C ARG A 135 11.77 -7.01 28.70
N LEU A 136 10.54 -7.26 29.13
CA LEU A 136 9.68 -6.30 29.83
C LEU A 136 9.04 -6.99 31.04
N GLY A 137 9.42 -6.56 32.25
CA GLY A 137 9.02 -7.22 33.48
C GLY A 137 9.44 -8.69 33.50
N ASN A 138 8.45 -9.58 33.62
CA ASN A 138 8.64 -11.03 33.71
C ASN A 138 8.51 -11.76 32.36
N PHE A 139 8.50 -11.03 31.24
CA PHE A 139 8.24 -11.56 29.91
C PHE A 139 9.26 -11.08 28.88
N HIS A 140 9.47 -11.88 27.84
CA HIS A 140 9.92 -11.42 26.52
C HIS A 140 8.68 -11.09 25.69
N VAL A 141 8.43 -9.80 25.45
CA VAL A 141 7.26 -9.30 24.73
C VAL A 141 7.63 -9.03 23.27
N ALA A 142 6.95 -9.69 22.34
CA ALA A 142 7.11 -9.51 20.90
C ALA A 142 5.94 -8.70 20.33
N PRO A 143 6.20 -7.61 19.58
CA PRO A 143 5.19 -6.95 18.79
C PRO A 143 4.97 -7.68 17.47
N ILE A 144 3.72 -7.82 17.06
CA ILE A 144 3.33 -8.50 15.82
C ILE A 144 2.40 -7.58 15.04
N LEU A 145 2.61 -7.50 13.73
CA LEU A 145 1.68 -6.86 12.79
C LEU A 145 1.16 -7.93 11.83
N GLN A 146 -0.16 -8.06 11.74
CA GLN A 146 -0.81 -9.02 10.84
C GLN A 146 -1.63 -8.28 9.79
N VAL A 147 -1.56 -8.77 8.55
CA VAL A 147 -2.31 -8.27 7.39
C VAL A 147 -2.92 -9.45 6.62
N ALA A 148 -3.91 -9.20 5.76
CA ALA A 148 -4.44 -10.24 4.89
C ALA A 148 -3.44 -10.60 3.79
N GLN A 149 -3.26 -11.90 3.52
CA GLN A 149 -2.34 -12.39 2.49
C GLN A 149 -2.75 -11.88 1.10
N LEU A 150 -4.06 -11.91 0.79
CA LEU A 150 -4.62 -11.41 -0.46
C LEU A 150 -4.30 -9.93 -0.71
N ASP A 151 -4.35 -9.11 0.34
CA ASP A 151 -4.07 -7.67 0.25
C ASP A 151 -2.58 -7.40 -0.01
N LEU A 152 -1.68 -8.20 0.57
CA LEU A 152 -0.25 -8.14 0.28
C LEU A 152 0.05 -8.59 -1.15
N ASP A 153 -0.56 -9.69 -1.60
CA ASP A 153 -0.32 -10.26 -2.93
C ASP A 153 -0.83 -9.38 -4.08
N ALA A 154 -1.82 -8.52 -3.79
CA ALA A 154 -2.29 -7.52 -4.73
C ALA A 154 -1.29 -6.37 -4.97
N LEU A 155 -0.29 -6.23 -4.10
CA LEU A 155 0.72 -5.17 -4.22
C LEU A 155 1.95 -5.64 -4.99
N PRO A 156 2.65 -4.73 -5.71
CA PRO A 156 3.84 -5.10 -6.46
C PRO A 156 4.96 -5.61 -5.55
N GLN A 157 5.48 -6.80 -5.89
CA GLN A 157 6.54 -7.47 -5.15
C GLN A 157 7.40 -8.34 -6.07
N LEU A 158 8.60 -8.68 -5.60
CA LEU A 158 9.46 -9.70 -6.17
C LEU A 158 8.81 -11.07 -6.01
N VAL A 159 8.88 -11.90 -7.05
CA VAL A 159 8.36 -13.29 -7.02
C VAL A 159 8.98 -14.11 -5.89
N LYS A 160 10.27 -13.86 -5.61
CA LYS A 160 11.01 -14.45 -4.50
C LYS A 160 12.06 -13.46 -4.02
N PRO A 161 12.46 -13.53 -2.74
CA PRO A 161 13.56 -12.71 -2.25
C PRO A 161 14.85 -13.06 -3.01
N ILE A 162 15.65 -12.04 -3.31
CA ILE A 162 16.95 -12.21 -3.95
C ILE A 162 17.96 -12.56 -2.86
N GLN A 163 18.67 -13.67 -3.04
CA GLN A 163 19.59 -14.20 -2.06
C GLN A 163 21.03 -14.22 -2.58
N PHE A 164 21.97 -13.76 -1.75
CA PHE A 164 23.40 -13.82 -2.05
C PHE A 164 24.21 -13.88 -0.75
N GLN A 165 25.13 -14.85 -0.62
CA GLN A 165 25.99 -15.05 0.56
C GLN A 165 25.26 -15.01 1.91
N GLY A 166 24.07 -15.62 2.00
CA GLY A 166 23.28 -15.67 3.24
C GLY A 166 22.44 -14.41 3.52
N TRP A 167 22.57 -13.36 2.70
CA TRP A 167 21.70 -12.19 2.73
C TRP A 167 20.48 -12.40 1.85
N SER A 168 19.35 -11.81 2.25
CA SER A 168 18.08 -11.89 1.56
C SER A 168 17.49 -10.49 1.40
N SER A 169 16.99 -10.15 0.22
CA SER A 169 16.26 -8.90 0.01
C SER A 169 14.88 -8.93 0.68
N SER A 170 14.31 -7.75 0.94
CA SER A 170 12.86 -7.64 1.05
C SER A 170 12.22 -7.97 -0.31
N VAL A 171 11.03 -8.56 -0.31
CA VAL A 171 10.27 -8.83 -1.54
C VAL A 171 9.49 -7.61 -2.03
N GLY A 172 9.09 -6.72 -1.13
CA GLY A 172 8.32 -5.53 -1.47
C GLY A 172 8.53 -4.39 -0.47
N ILE A 173 8.02 -3.21 -0.82
CA ILE A 173 8.19 -2.01 0.01
C ILE A 173 7.31 -2.06 1.27
N VAL A 174 6.14 -2.71 1.22
CA VAL A 174 5.27 -2.87 2.40
C VAL A 174 5.93 -3.77 3.44
N GLN A 175 6.52 -4.88 3.03
CA GLN A 175 7.27 -5.78 3.91
C GLN A 175 8.47 -5.06 4.54
N ALA A 176 9.19 -4.26 3.75
CA ALA A 176 10.29 -3.43 4.26
C ALA A 176 9.80 -2.40 5.28
N LEU A 177 8.66 -1.73 5.02
CA LEU A 177 8.06 -0.77 5.94
C LEU A 177 7.63 -1.42 7.25
N ILE A 178 6.95 -2.58 7.19
CA ILE A 178 6.51 -3.32 8.37
C ILE A 178 7.71 -3.76 9.21
N SER A 179 8.79 -4.22 8.59
CA SER A 179 10.03 -4.57 9.27
C SER A 179 10.62 -3.38 10.05
N HIS A 180 10.69 -2.19 9.43
CA HIS A 180 11.17 -0.97 10.11
C HIS A 180 10.21 -0.47 11.19
N LEU A 181 8.89 -0.58 10.99
CA LEU A 181 7.90 -0.31 12.03
C LEU A 181 8.13 -1.20 13.25
N LEU A 182 8.28 -2.51 13.04
CA LEU A 182 8.49 -3.46 14.13
C LEU A 182 9.83 -3.25 14.84
N ALA A 183 10.87 -2.84 14.13
CA ALA A 183 12.15 -2.44 14.73
C ALA A 183 11.97 -1.22 15.66
N GLU A 184 11.30 -0.17 15.18
CA GLU A 184 10.96 1.01 15.98
C GLU A 184 10.10 0.65 17.20
N VAL A 185 9.11 -0.22 17.03
CA VAL A 185 8.26 -0.70 18.13
C VAL A 185 9.07 -1.50 19.15
N SER A 186 10.03 -2.31 18.70
CA SER A 186 10.90 -3.07 19.58
C SER A 186 11.85 -2.15 20.36
N ASP A 187 12.38 -1.10 19.73
CA ASP A 187 13.18 -0.09 20.43
C ASP A 187 12.35 0.62 21.50
N GLU A 188 11.10 0.99 21.17
CA GLU A 188 10.19 1.66 22.09
C GLU A 188 9.71 0.75 23.23
N LEU A 189 9.52 -0.56 23.00
CA LEU A 189 9.24 -1.52 24.07
C LEU A 189 10.36 -1.58 25.13
N GLY A 190 11.59 -1.24 24.74
CA GLY A 190 12.75 -1.18 25.63
C GLY A 190 12.80 0.07 26.50
N THR A 191 11.91 1.06 26.30
CA THR A 191 11.89 2.30 27.08
C THR A 191 11.26 2.10 28.46
N LYS A 192 11.33 3.15 29.30
CA LYS A 192 10.73 3.11 30.63
C LYS A 192 9.21 3.29 30.53
N GLU A 193 8.46 2.26 30.93
CA GLU A 193 6.98 2.26 30.92
C GLU A 193 6.39 2.47 29.52
N PRO A 194 6.66 1.55 28.56
CA PRO A 194 6.23 1.71 27.17
C PRO A 194 4.70 1.81 27.07
N GLY A 195 4.24 2.76 26.25
CA GLY A 195 2.81 3.06 26.07
C GLY A 195 2.20 3.94 27.16
N ARG A 196 2.98 4.48 28.10
CA ARG A 196 2.46 5.42 29.11
C ARG A 196 2.01 6.76 28.50
N PHE A 197 2.75 7.26 27.52
CA PHE A 197 2.50 8.57 26.89
C PHE A 197 1.67 8.41 25.62
N PHE A 198 0.96 9.46 25.19
CA PHE A 198 0.18 9.44 23.94
C PHE A 198 1.05 9.54 22.68
N ASN A 199 2.22 10.18 22.78
CA ASN A 199 3.21 10.29 21.70
C ASN A 199 4.34 9.29 21.96
N THR A 200 4.05 8.03 21.73
CA THR A 200 5.02 6.94 21.92
C THR A 200 5.97 6.80 20.73
N PHE A 201 5.57 7.27 19.55
CA PHE A 201 6.40 7.23 18.34
C PHE A 201 6.66 8.67 17.87
N ASP A 202 7.88 9.15 18.09
CA ASP A 202 8.30 10.52 17.74
C ASP A 202 8.95 10.63 16.34
N SER A 203 9.18 9.49 15.67
CA SER A 203 9.80 9.50 14.35
C SER A 203 8.87 10.04 13.26
N GLU A 204 9.44 10.80 12.33
CA GLU A 204 8.72 11.23 11.13
C GLU A 204 8.40 10.03 10.24
N LEU A 205 7.14 9.93 9.82
CA LEU A 205 6.65 8.92 8.89
C LEU A 205 7.49 8.88 7.61
N SER A 206 7.75 10.04 7.00
CA SER A 206 8.59 10.16 5.80
C SER A 206 9.99 9.56 5.96
N GLY A 207 10.58 9.62 7.16
CA GLY A 207 11.87 8.99 7.47
C GLY A 207 11.78 7.47 7.46
N LEU A 208 10.67 6.93 7.96
CA LEU A 208 10.39 5.50 7.96
C LEU A 208 10.13 4.96 6.54
N LEU A 209 9.35 5.69 5.74
CA LEU A 209 9.12 5.37 4.33
C LEU A 209 10.45 5.36 3.55
N ARG A 210 11.32 6.35 3.77
CA ARG A 210 12.68 6.41 3.18
C ARG A 210 13.50 5.17 3.49
N LYS A 211 13.55 4.74 4.76
CA LYS A 211 14.22 3.50 5.17
C LYS A 211 13.66 2.27 4.45
N ALA A 212 12.34 2.19 4.27
CA ALA A 212 11.71 1.10 3.53
C ALA A 212 12.13 1.08 2.05
N GLY A 213 12.15 2.24 1.38
CA GLY A 213 12.64 2.37 0.00
C GLY A 213 14.12 1.98 -0.14
N GLN A 214 14.96 2.41 0.81
CA GLN A 214 16.37 2.01 0.88
C GLN A 214 16.51 0.50 1.01
N THR A 215 15.76 -0.13 1.92
CA THR A 215 15.79 -1.59 2.11
C THR A 215 15.33 -2.35 0.87
N LEU A 216 14.32 -1.86 0.14
CA LEU A 216 13.92 -2.48 -1.12
C LEU A 216 15.03 -2.37 -2.18
N CYS A 217 15.69 -1.20 -2.28
CA CYS A 217 16.82 -1.01 -3.20
C CYS A 217 18.02 -1.91 -2.91
N ASN A 218 18.17 -2.45 -1.70
CA ASN A 218 19.21 -3.44 -1.40
C ASN A 218 19.05 -4.75 -2.20
N ALA A 219 17.91 -4.98 -2.85
CA ALA A 219 17.76 -6.09 -3.80
C ALA A 219 18.70 -5.96 -5.02
N ILE A 220 19.06 -4.73 -5.42
CA ILE A 220 19.92 -4.44 -6.58
C ILE A 220 21.35 -4.99 -6.40
N PRO A 221 22.11 -4.61 -5.35
CA PRO A 221 23.45 -5.17 -5.13
C PRO A 221 23.43 -6.69 -4.94
N LEU A 222 22.39 -7.25 -4.31
CA LEU A 222 22.25 -8.71 -4.19
C LEU A 222 22.06 -9.39 -5.55
N ALA A 223 21.25 -8.80 -6.44
CA ALA A 223 21.01 -9.31 -7.80
C ALA A 223 22.27 -9.27 -8.65
N LEU A 224 23.07 -8.21 -8.50
CA LEU A 224 24.36 -8.04 -9.16
C LEU A 224 25.49 -8.84 -8.50
N LYS A 225 25.23 -9.46 -7.35
CA LYS A 225 26.21 -10.18 -6.53
C LYS A 225 27.42 -9.30 -6.14
N ASP A 226 27.15 -8.04 -5.86
CA ASP A 226 28.16 -7.04 -5.56
C ASP A 226 27.76 -6.17 -4.34
N PHE A 227 28.34 -6.50 -3.18
CA PHE A 227 28.11 -5.75 -1.94
C PHE A 227 28.83 -4.40 -1.90
N MET A 228 29.75 -4.12 -2.83
CA MET A 228 30.44 -2.84 -2.90
C MET A 228 29.57 -1.76 -3.56
N LEU A 229 28.48 -2.14 -4.23
CA LEU A 229 27.47 -1.20 -4.68
C LEU A 229 26.59 -0.81 -3.48
N ASP A 230 26.81 0.38 -2.97
CA ASP A 230 26.09 0.92 -1.81
C ASP A 230 25.24 2.15 -2.15
N GLU A 231 24.43 2.56 -1.18
CA GLU A 231 23.64 3.80 -1.22
C GLU A 231 22.82 4.02 -2.50
N VAL A 232 22.37 2.94 -3.17
CA VAL A 232 21.69 3.04 -4.47
C VAL A 232 20.48 3.98 -4.41
N PHE A 233 19.64 3.86 -3.38
CA PHE A 233 18.49 4.73 -3.17
C PHE A 233 18.87 6.22 -3.04
N GLU A 234 19.90 6.52 -2.24
CA GLU A 234 20.38 7.90 -2.04
C GLU A 234 21.03 8.47 -3.29
N ASN A 235 21.79 7.64 -4.02
CA ASN A 235 22.39 8.02 -5.29
C ASN A 235 21.31 8.36 -6.32
N LEU A 236 20.26 7.54 -6.46
CA LEU A 236 19.14 7.80 -7.36
C LEU A 236 18.37 9.08 -6.97
N ASN A 237 18.13 9.31 -5.68
CA ASN A 237 17.52 10.55 -5.20
C ASN A 237 18.34 11.77 -5.59
N LYS A 238 19.65 11.79 -5.29
CA LYS A 238 20.56 12.89 -5.63
C LYS A 238 20.65 13.13 -7.14
N ILE A 239 20.66 12.07 -7.96
CA ILE A 239 20.63 12.20 -9.42
C ILE A 239 19.32 12.84 -9.88
N SER A 240 18.19 12.38 -9.36
CA SER A 240 16.86 12.87 -9.75
C SER A 240 16.62 14.34 -9.36
N GLU A 241 17.21 14.79 -8.25
CA GLU A 241 17.12 16.18 -7.76
C GLU A 241 17.86 17.17 -8.67
N LEU A 242 18.94 16.77 -9.33
CA LEU A 242 19.73 17.68 -10.17
C LEU A 242 18.96 18.09 -11.44
N ARG A 243 19.01 19.39 -11.77
CA ARG A 243 18.57 19.91 -13.07
C ARG A 243 19.77 19.96 -14.02
N TYR A 244 19.52 19.70 -15.31
CA TYR A 244 20.52 19.87 -16.37
C TYR A 244 19.90 20.67 -17.50
N GLU A 245 20.59 21.74 -17.94
CA GLU A 245 20.10 22.68 -18.99
C GLU A 245 18.68 23.24 -18.74
N GLY A 246 18.24 23.28 -17.48
CA GLY A 246 16.91 23.74 -17.08
C GLY A 246 15.80 22.69 -17.26
N GLY A 247 16.08 21.54 -17.87
CA GLY A 247 15.16 20.42 -18.03
C GLY A 247 15.02 19.54 -16.79
N GLU A 248 13.90 18.83 -16.71
CA GLU A 248 13.64 17.79 -15.72
C GLU A 248 14.49 16.54 -16.00
N THR A 249 14.70 15.70 -14.98
CA THR A 249 15.45 14.44 -15.15
C THR A 249 14.58 13.38 -15.77
N LEU A 250 14.91 13.01 -17.01
CA LEU A 250 14.31 11.89 -17.72
C LEU A 250 15.42 10.92 -18.11
N GLY A 251 15.07 9.63 -18.16
CA GLY A 251 16.00 8.59 -18.60
C GLY A 251 15.95 7.34 -17.73
N THR A 252 16.78 6.37 -18.07
CA THR A 252 16.77 5.04 -17.45
C THR A 252 18.19 4.58 -17.12
N ILE A 253 18.40 4.11 -15.89
CA ILE A 253 19.57 3.31 -15.52
C ILE A 253 19.13 1.84 -15.41
N ILE A 254 19.82 0.95 -16.12
CA ILE A 254 19.59 -0.49 -16.11
C ILE A 254 20.71 -1.13 -15.30
N PHE A 255 20.36 -1.80 -14.19
CA PHE A 255 21.28 -2.55 -13.35
C PHE A 255 21.30 -4.00 -13.81
N ALA A 256 22.32 -4.36 -14.60
CA ALA A 256 22.43 -5.69 -15.20
C ALA A 256 23.80 -6.31 -14.94
N PRO A 257 23.87 -7.65 -14.75
CA PRO A 257 25.15 -8.34 -14.69
C PRO A 257 25.87 -8.28 -16.04
N PRO A 258 27.21 -8.28 -16.05
CA PRO A 258 27.99 -8.09 -17.28
C PRO A 258 27.78 -9.19 -18.32
N ASP A 259 27.53 -10.42 -17.87
CA ASP A 259 27.44 -11.61 -18.71
C ASP A 259 26.01 -11.91 -19.19
N LEU A 260 25.08 -10.95 -19.13
CA LEU A 260 23.70 -11.15 -19.55
C LEU A 260 23.59 -11.22 -21.09
N PRO A 261 23.22 -12.36 -21.71
CA PRO A 261 23.29 -12.52 -23.17
C PRO A 261 22.32 -11.61 -23.95
N SER A 262 21.22 -11.20 -23.31
CA SER A 262 20.19 -10.34 -23.89
C SER A 262 20.47 -8.84 -23.77
N LEU A 263 21.61 -8.49 -23.19
CA LEU A 263 22.06 -7.11 -23.04
C LEU A 263 22.81 -6.67 -24.30
N HIS A 264 22.26 -5.70 -25.01
CA HIS A 264 22.87 -5.13 -26.21
C HIS A 264 23.49 -3.78 -25.88
N TYR A 265 24.75 -3.59 -26.24
CA TYR A 265 25.45 -2.32 -26.06
C TYR A 265 25.43 -1.52 -27.36
N ASP A 266 24.91 -0.30 -27.30
CA ASP A 266 24.94 0.67 -28.39
C ASP A 266 26.23 1.51 -28.35
N ALA A 267 26.73 1.81 -27.14
CA ALA A 267 28.01 2.47 -26.94
C ALA A 267 28.63 2.05 -25.60
N VAL A 268 29.93 1.78 -25.60
CA VAL A 268 30.70 1.44 -24.39
C VAL A 268 31.66 2.58 -24.06
N PHE A 269 31.68 3.00 -22.80
CA PHE A 269 32.58 4.04 -22.33
C PHE A 269 33.98 3.48 -22.10
N LEU A 270 35.01 4.26 -22.45
CA LEU A 270 36.40 3.91 -22.15
C LEU A 270 36.70 3.95 -20.64
N GLN A 271 35.94 4.75 -19.90
CA GLN A 271 36.00 4.88 -18.45
C GLN A 271 34.59 4.80 -17.91
N SER A 272 34.36 3.92 -16.95
CA SER A 272 33.05 3.80 -16.31
C SER A 272 32.79 5.00 -15.38
N ILE A 273 31.51 5.31 -15.19
CA ILE A 273 31.07 6.44 -14.36
C ILE A 273 30.49 5.88 -13.06
N HIS A 274 31.17 6.09 -11.95
CA HIS A 274 30.67 5.68 -10.63
C HIS A 274 29.31 6.32 -10.34
N LEU A 275 28.36 5.57 -9.77
CA LEU A 275 26.99 6.04 -9.54
C LEU A 275 26.96 7.29 -8.63
N GLY A 276 27.90 7.38 -7.68
CA GLY A 276 28.10 8.55 -6.82
C GLY A 276 28.57 9.82 -7.55
N SER A 277 28.96 9.74 -8.83
CA SER A 277 29.32 10.91 -9.65
C SER A 277 28.06 11.63 -10.17
N HIS A 278 27.17 12.07 -9.27
CA HIS A 278 25.78 12.43 -9.59
C HIS A 278 25.62 13.41 -10.74
N ARG A 279 26.49 14.43 -10.86
CA ARG A 279 26.45 15.41 -11.95
C ARG A 279 26.76 14.79 -13.32
N LEU A 280 27.75 13.89 -13.36
CA LEU A 280 28.15 13.23 -14.60
C LEU A 280 27.13 12.16 -14.99
N VAL A 281 26.64 11.39 -14.00
CA VAL A 281 25.53 10.44 -14.21
C VAL A 281 24.29 11.16 -14.74
N ARG A 282 23.89 12.27 -14.10
CA ARG A 282 22.77 13.09 -14.57
C ARG A 282 22.93 13.52 -16.02
N LYS A 283 24.14 13.94 -16.43
CA LYS A 283 24.42 14.36 -17.81
C LYS A 283 24.27 13.22 -18.81
N VAL A 284 24.75 12.01 -18.49
CA VAL A 284 24.65 10.87 -19.42
C VAL A 284 23.25 10.27 -19.46
N VAL A 285 22.52 10.27 -18.33
CA VAL A 285 21.13 9.81 -18.27
C VAL A 285 20.22 10.65 -19.16
N GLU A 286 20.51 11.93 -19.41
CA GLU A 286 19.75 12.77 -20.35
C GLU A 286 19.71 12.20 -21.79
N ILE A 287 20.68 11.36 -22.15
CA ILE A 287 20.76 10.72 -23.48
C ILE A 287 19.87 9.47 -23.55
N SER A 288 19.48 8.94 -22.39
CA SER A 288 18.68 7.71 -22.28
C SER A 288 17.17 8.00 -22.36
N ASP A 289 16.40 7.02 -22.82
CA ASP A 289 14.95 7.07 -22.91
C ASP A 289 14.32 5.71 -22.50
N ASN A 290 13.14 5.40 -23.03
CA ASN A 290 12.45 4.13 -22.78
C ASN A 290 12.99 2.94 -23.60
N ARG A 291 13.84 3.19 -24.60
CA ARG A 291 14.44 2.18 -25.49
C ARG A 291 15.94 2.03 -25.26
N LEU A 292 16.62 3.12 -24.89
CA LEU A 292 18.05 3.17 -24.63
C LEU A 292 18.28 3.54 -23.16
N GLY A 293 18.94 2.69 -22.40
CA GLY A 293 19.29 2.91 -20.99
C GLY A 293 20.79 3.04 -20.74
N CYS A 294 21.17 3.69 -19.65
CA CYS A 294 22.52 3.65 -19.10
C CYS A 294 22.76 2.32 -18.38
N ILE A 295 23.72 1.51 -18.85
CA ILE A 295 24.01 0.20 -18.26
C ILE A 295 24.94 0.34 -17.07
N CYS A 296 24.50 -0.06 -15.88
CA CYS A 296 25.26 -0.08 -14.64
C CYS A 296 25.59 -1.52 -14.21
N GLN A 297 26.89 -1.79 -14.01
CA GLN A 297 27.42 -3.11 -13.65
C GLN A 297 28.01 -3.09 -12.23
N GLY A 298 27.16 -2.88 -11.23
CA GLY A 298 27.57 -2.89 -9.83
C GLY A 298 28.42 -1.67 -9.44
N SER A 299 29.36 -1.89 -8.53
CA SER A 299 30.36 -0.91 -8.08
C SER A 299 31.28 -0.43 -9.19
N GLY A 300 31.36 -1.18 -10.30
CA GLY A 300 32.02 -0.73 -11.54
C GLY A 300 31.36 0.50 -12.16
N GLY A 301 30.12 0.84 -11.80
CA GLY A 301 29.41 2.02 -12.26
C GLY A 301 28.74 1.84 -13.63
N ILE A 302 28.43 2.96 -14.29
CA ILE A 302 27.82 3.00 -15.62
C ILE A 302 28.91 2.80 -16.68
N VAL A 303 28.76 1.75 -17.48
CA VAL A 303 29.76 1.32 -18.48
C VAL A 303 29.43 1.74 -19.91
N GLY A 304 28.20 2.21 -20.16
CA GLY A 304 27.78 2.58 -21.50
C GLY A 304 26.27 2.76 -21.66
N PHE A 305 25.83 2.83 -22.90
CA PHE A 305 24.43 2.85 -23.32
C PHE A 305 24.06 1.52 -23.97
N GLY A 306 22.84 1.06 -23.72
CA GLY A 306 22.35 -0.19 -24.26
C GLY A 306 20.87 -0.41 -24.05
N SER A 307 20.39 -1.54 -24.53
CA SER A 307 19.02 -1.99 -24.38
C SER A 307 18.94 -3.43 -23.91
N LEU A 308 17.82 -3.78 -23.28
CA LEU A 308 17.52 -5.13 -22.85
C LEU A 308 16.29 -5.63 -23.62
N THR A 309 16.45 -6.71 -24.38
CA THR A 309 15.36 -7.28 -25.20
C THR A 309 14.49 -8.24 -24.42
N ASP A 310 15.09 -9.05 -23.54
CA ASP A 310 14.40 -9.98 -22.64
C ASP A 310 15.29 -10.27 -21.42
N SER A 311 14.76 -10.23 -20.21
CA SER A 311 15.51 -10.59 -18.99
C SER A 311 15.48 -12.09 -18.68
N GLY A 312 14.58 -12.85 -19.32
CA GLY A 312 14.21 -14.19 -18.89
C GLY A 312 13.85 -14.21 -17.39
N ASP A 313 14.33 -15.23 -16.68
CA ASP A 313 14.14 -15.37 -15.23
C ASP A 313 15.14 -14.55 -14.38
N THR A 314 16.09 -13.85 -15.01
CA THR A 314 17.08 -13.06 -14.27
C THR A 314 16.44 -11.76 -13.78
N PRO A 315 16.52 -11.42 -12.49
CA PRO A 315 15.98 -10.16 -11.99
C PRO A 315 16.89 -9.00 -12.42
N VAL A 316 16.43 -8.19 -13.38
CA VAL A 316 17.13 -6.99 -13.86
C VAL A 316 16.38 -5.76 -13.38
N PHE A 317 17.05 -4.89 -12.63
CA PHE A 317 16.43 -3.68 -12.10
C PHE A 317 16.59 -2.51 -13.06
N LYS A 318 15.54 -1.69 -13.18
CA LYS A 318 15.58 -0.44 -13.95
C LYS A 318 15.13 0.71 -13.05
N ALA A 319 15.97 1.73 -12.89
CA ALA A 319 15.58 2.99 -12.30
C ALA A 319 15.22 3.97 -13.43
N VAL A 320 13.95 4.35 -13.51
CA VAL A 320 13.42 5.24 -14.54
C VAL A 320 13.15 6.60 -13.91
N PHE A 321 13.87 7.63 -14.36
CA PHE A 321 13.63 9.00 -13.94
C PHE A 321 12.44 9.57 -14.70
N THR A 322 11.45 10.07 -13.95
CA THR A 322 10.14 10.47 -14.47
C THR A 322 9.88 11.97 -14.37
N GLY A 323 10.81 12.71 -13.77
CA GLY A 323 10.72 14.16 -13.60
C GLY A 323 11.72 14.66 -12.56
N HIS A 324 11.64 15.95 -12.24
CA HIS A 324 12.52 16.55 -11.23
C HIS A 324 12.26 15.97 -9.84
N TYR A 325 13.31 15.38 -9.25
CA TYR A 325 13.28 14.68 -7.97
C TYR A 325 12.28 13.52 -7.92
N ARG A 326 12.05 12.88 -9.08
CA ARG A 326 11.10 11.78 -9.24
C ARG A 326 11.71 10.64 -10.05
N TRP A 327 11.50 9.43 -9.58
CA TRP A 327 11.92 8.21 -10.27
C TRP A 327 11.09 7.01 -9.85
N ALA A 328 11.15 5.94 -10.65
CA ALA A 328 10.43 4.70 -10.43
C ALA A 328 11.41 3.53 -10.48
N LEU A 329 11.20 2.52 -9.62
CA LEU A 329 11.99 1.29 -9.61
C LEU A 329 11.19 0.15 -10.22
N TYR A 330 11.74 -0.45 -11.27
CA TYR A 330 11.23 -1.66 -11.89
C TYR A 330 12.17 -2.83 -11.63
N VAL A 331 11.59 -4.03 -11.59
CA VAL A 331 12.31 -5.29 -11.81
C VAL A 331 11.67 -5.96 -13.03
N ASN A 332 12.47 -6.19 -14.07
CA ASN A 332 11.98 -6.59 -15.39
C ASN A 332 10.88 -5.61 -15.83
N ASP A 333 9.63 -6.06 -15.96
CA ASP A 333 8.50 -5.19 -16.34
C ASP A 333 7.55 -4.84 -15.17
N THR A 334 7.86 -5.33 -13.96
CA THR A 334 7.07 -5.05 -12.76
C THR A 334 7.56 -3.76 -12.10
N LEU A 335 6.70 -2.74 -12.03
CA LEU A 335 6.93 -1.53 -11.24
C LEU A 335 6.80 -1.86 -9.75
N LEU A 336 7.89 -1.72 -8.98
CA LEU A 336 7.93 -2.05 -7.55
C LEU A 336 7.60 -0.85 -6.64
N MET A 337 8.09 0.33 -6.98
CA MET A 337 7.81 1.57 -6.23
C MET A 337 8.01 2.81 -7.09
N ASN A 338 7.32 3.88 -6.71
CA ASN A 338 7.62 5.24 -7.16
C ASN A 338 8.32 6.00 -6.02
N CYS A 339 9.21 6.93 -6.34
CA CYS A 339 9.83 7.84 -5.39
C CYS A 339 9.67 9.27 -5.88
N ALA A 340 9.18 10.16 -5.02
CA ALA A 340 9.05 11.57 -5.29
C ALA A 340 9.57 12.36 -4.08
N PHE A 341 10.44 13.33 -4.33
CA PHE A 341 11.06 14.15 -3.28
C PHE A 341 11.73 13.32 -2.19
N GLY A 342 12.32 12.18 -2.58
CA GLY A 342 12.97 11.23 -1.69
C GLY A 342 12.01 10.35 -0.89
N VAL A 343 10.70 10.49 -1.03
CA VAL A 343 9.71 9.67 -0.32
C VAL A 343 9.17 8.60 -1.27
N PRO A 344 9.34 7.30 -0.96
CA PRO A 344 8.82 6.24 -1.78
C PRO A 344 7.33 5.99 -1.50
N SER A 345 6.64 5.44 -2.49
CA SER A 345 5.22 5.08 -2.45
C SER A 345 5.01 3.77 -3.20
N VAL A 346 3.99 3.00 -2.80
CA VAL A 346 3.55 1.88 -3.62
C VAL A 346 3.04 2.41 -4.96
N PRO A 347 3.26 1.69 -6.07
CA PRO A 347 2.64 2.02 -7.33
C PRO A 347 1.13 1.91 -7.13
N GLN A 348 0.42 3.03 -7.10
CA GLN A 348 -1.03 2.94 -7.04
C GLN A 348 -1.53 2.37 -8.37
N PRO A 349 -2.51 1.48 -8.34
CA PRO A 349 -3.07 0.94 -9.56
C PRO A 349 -3.55 2.10 -10.42
N ARG A 350 -2.99 2.17 -11.63
CA ARG A 350 -3.60 2.92 -12.74
C ARG A 350 -5.08 2.51 -12.79
N LEU A 351 -5.97 3.46 -13.12
CA LEU A 351 -7.38 3.12 -13.37
C LEU A 351 -7.38 1.91 -14.30
N THR A 352 -7.98 0.81 -13.86
CA THR A 352 -8.02 -0.41 -14.68
C THR A 352 -9.20 -0.31 -15.62
N GLU A 353 -9.10 -0.96 -16.77
CA GLU A 353 -10.20 -1.06 -17.73
C GLU A 353 -11.48 -1.60 -17.05
N ARG A 354 -11.34 -2.63 -16.21
CA ARG A 354 -12.45 -3.19 -15.42
C ARG A 354 -13.10 -2.15 -14.50
N ALA A 355 -12.30 -1.38 -13.74
CA ALA A 355 -12.81 -0.36 -12.83
C ALA A 355 -13.47 0.80 -13.59
N PHE A 356 -12.86 1.21 -14.71
CA PHE A 356 -13.43 2.21 -15.61
C PHE A 356 -14.80 1.78 -16.11
N PHE A 357 -14.92 0.58 -16.69
CA PHE A 357 -16.18 0.08 -17.25
C PHE A 357 -17.26 -0.13 -16.18
N SER A 358 -16.89 -0.66 -15.01
CA SER A 358 -17.83 -0.83 -13.90
C SER A 358 -18.43 0.50 -13.47
N ASN A 359 -17.61 1.56 -13.39
CA ASN A 359 -18.08 2.86 -12.97
C ASN A 359 -18.83 3.61 -14.10
N ILE A 360 -18.26 3.70 -15.30
CA ILE A 360 -18.77 4.58 -16.36
C ILE A 360 -20.14 4.15 -16.88
N ARG A 361 -20.40 2.84 -16.95
CA ARG A 361 -21.71 2.31 -17.40
C ARG A 361 -22.83 2.63 -16.42
N ARG A 362 -22.50 2.83 -15.14
CA ARG A 362 -23.45 3.17 -14.08
C ARG A 362 -23.72 4.67 -14.00
N VAL A 363 -22.71 5.49 -14.31
CA VAL A 363 -22.85 6.95 -14.38
C VAL A 363 -23.46 7.41 -15.71
N LEU A 364 -23.19 6.71 -16.81
CA LEU A 364 -23.73 6.97 -18.16
C LEU A 364 -24.60 5.77 -18.62
N PRO A 365 -25.86 5.63 -18.14
CA PRO A 365 -26.72 4.52 -18.50
C PRO A 365 -26.95 4.41 -20.01
N GLY A 366 -26.83 3.20 -20.57
CA GLY A 366 -27.00 2.95 -22.01
C GLY A 366 -25.75 3.17 -22.86
N LEU A 367 -24.57 3.36 -22.24
CA LEU A 367 -23.29 3.38 -22.95
C LEU A 367 -23.05 2.05 -23.67
N THR A 368 -22.87 2.10 -24.99
CA THR A 368 -22.57 0.89 -25.78
C THR A 368 -21.13 0.41 -25.54
N PRO A 369 -20.80 -0.88 -25.75
CA PRO A 369 -19.43 -1.38 -25.63
C PRO A 369 -18.41 -0.57 -26.46
N LYS A 370 -18.75 -0.29 -27.72
CA LYS A 370 -17.91 0.49 -28.63
C LYS A 370 -17.67 1.92 -28.17
N GLN A 371 -18.69 2.59 -27.64
CA GLN A 371 -18.52 3.94 -27.07
C GLN A 371 -17.57 3.91 -25.86
N GLY A 372 -17.74 2.92 -24.99
CA GLY A 372 -16.88 2.77 -23.83
C GLY A 372 -15.43 2.44 -24.18
N GLU A 373 -15.17 1.61 -25.20
CA GLU A 373 -13.82 1.34 -25.72
C GLU A 373 -13.14 2.62 -26.23
N VAL A 374 -13.84 3.43 -27.04
CA VAL A 374 -13.27 4.68 -27.58
C VAL A 374 -13.01 5.72 -26.47
N LEU A 375 -13.87 5.78 -25.46
CA LEU A 375 -13.63 6.61 -24.28
C LEU A 375 -12.42 6.10 -23.50
N TRP A 376 -12.31 4.79 -23.31
CA TRP A 376 -11.17 4.15 -22.64
C TRP A 376 -9.85 4.49 -23.33
N ASP A 377 -9.77 4.40 -24.65
CA ASP A 377 -8.58 4.79 -25.43
C ASP A 377 -8.16 6.24 -25.16
N ALA A 378 -9.13 7.15 -25.03
CA ALA A 378 -8.87 8.55 -24.71
C ALA A 378 -8.38 8.73 -23.26
N VAL A 379 -8.97 8.01 -22.30
CA VAL A 379 -8.51 8.00 -20.90
C VAL A 379 -7.08 7.46 -20.82
N PHE A 380 -6.83 6.35 -21.48
CA PHE A 380 -5.52 5.70 -21.51
C PHE A 380 -4.46 6.62 -22.11
N ALA A 381 -4.78 7.31 -23.21
CA ALA A 381 -3.89 8.32 -23.78
C ALA A 381 -3.64 9.50 -22.85
N ALA A 382 -4.65 9.91 -22.07
CA ALA A 382 -4.52 10.97 -21.06
C ALA A 382 -3.64 10.53 -19.87
N MET A 383 -3.67 9.24 -19.51
CA MET A 383 -2.85 8.65 -18.45
C MET A 383 -1.36 8.66 -18.74
N ASP A 384 -0.98 8.63 -20.01
CA ASP A 384 0.43 8.67 -20.44
C ASP A 384 0.95 10.11 -20.61
N GLN A 385 0.12 11.13 -20.32
CA GLN A 385 0.56 12.53 -20.35
C GLN A 385 1.39 12.88 -19.12
N ARG A 386 2.42 13.68 -19.33
CA ARG A 386 3.32 14.17 -18.26
C ARG A 386 2.71 15.27 -17.39
N HIS A 387 1.61 15.86 -17.84
CA HIS A 387 0.93 16.97 -17.17
C HIS A 387 -0.45 16.54 -16.73
N GLY A 388 -0.90 17.08 -15.60
CA GLY A 388 -2.22 16.75 -15.07
C GLY A 388 -3.31 17.12 -16.07
N THR A 389 -4.11 16.13 -16.47
CA THR A 389 -5.13 16.25 -17.51
C THR A 389 -6.52 16.04 -16.92
N MET A 390 -7.52 16.77 -17.37
CA MET A 390 -8.92 16.52 -17.00
C MET A 390 -9.77 16.25 -18.24
N LEU A 391 -10.45 15.11 -18.27
CA LEU A 391 -11.39 14.74 -19.32
C LEU A 391 -12.80 14.67 -18.72
N VAL A 392 -13.75 15.39 -19.30
CA VAL A 392 -15.14 15.44 -18.86
C VAL A 392 -16.02 14.81 -19.92
N VAL A 393 -16.64 13.68 -19.60
CA VAL A 393 -17.59 12.98 -20.45
C VAL A 393 -18.99 13.33 -20.00
N SER A 394 -19.80 13.96 -20.85
CA SER A 394 -21.17 14.37 -20.51
C SER A 394 -22.15 14.13 -21.64
N ASP A 395 -23.37 13.69 -21.30
CA ASP A 395 -24.48 13.60 -22.26
C ASP A 395 -24.91 14.98 -22.78
N ALA A 396 -24.59 16.04 -22.05
CA ALA A 396 -24.89 17.43 -22.38
C ALA A 396 -23.67 18.19 -22.93
N ALA A 397 -22.62 17.50 -23.40
CA ALA A 397 -21.35 18.13 -23.77
C ALA A 397 -21.48 19.32 -24.75
N SER A 398 -22.35 19.21 -25.76
CA SER A 398 -22.56 20.29 -26.73
C SER A 398 -23.18 21.54 -26.11
N SER A 399 -24.24 21.39 -25.31
CA SER A 399 -24.87 22.51 -24.60
C SER A 399 -23.96 23.08 -23.49
N GLU A 400 -23.17 22.23 -22.84
CA GLU A 400 -22.20 22.67 -21.83
C GLU A 400 -21.06 23.48 -22.46
N ALA A 401 -20.57 23.08 -23.63
CA ALA A 401 -19.59 23.87 -24.39
C ALA A 401 -20.10 25.27 -24.73
N GLN A 402 -21.39 25.40 -25.05
CA GLN A 402 -22.04 26.70 -25.29
C GLN A 402 -22.18 27.51 -23.99
N ARG A 403 -22.68 26.87 -22.92
CA ARG A 403 -22.89 27.51 -21.61
C ARG A 403 -21.59 28.03 -21.02
N LEU A 404 -20.50 27.27 -21.17
CA LEU A 404 -19.16 27.59 -20.66
C LEU A 404 -18.28 28.35 -21.65
N SER A 405 -18.83 28.83 -22.77
CA SER A 405 -18.06 29.46 -23.87
C SER A 405 -17.23 30.69 -23.47
N SER A 406 -17.58 31.39 -22.38
CA SER A 406 -16.78 32.50 -21.84
C SER A 406 -15.53 32.07 -21.07
N GLN A 407 -15.42 30.78 -20.73
CA GLN A 407 -14.35 30.19 -19.92
C GLN A 407 -13.87 28.84 -20.49
N ALA A 408 -14.06 28.67 -21.79
CA ALA A 408 -13.65 27.51 -22.56
C ALA A 408 -13.41 27.92 -24.02
N ILE A 409 -12.59 27.16 -24.74
CA ILE A 409 -12.48 27.27 -26.19
C ILE A 409 -13.42 26.24 -26.80
N ALA A 410 -14.61 26.68 -27.21
CA ALA A 410 -15.53 25.83 -27.96
C ALA A 410 -14.92 25.49 -29.34
N VAL A 411 -15.03 24.23 -29.74
CA VAL A 411 -14.52 23.74 -31.02
C VAL A 411 -15.66 23.11 -31.83
N GLU A 412 -15.51 23.07 -33.14
CA GLU A 412 -16.37 22.20 -33.93
C GLU A 412 -16.15 20.74 -33.48
N PRO A 413 -17.22 19.94 -33.26
CA PRO A 413 -17.09 18.60 -32.72
C PRO A 413 -16.09 17.75 -33.49
N ILE A 414 -15.02 17.33 -32.80
CA ILE A 414 -13.94 16.54 -33.38
C ILE A 414 -13.71 15.27 -32.58
N LYS A 415 -13.61 14.13 -33.27
CA LYS A 415 -13.32 12.85 -32.63
C LYS A 415 -11.96 12.88 -31.96
N LEU A 416 -11.90 12.61 -30.65
CA LEU A 416 -10.64 12.46 -29.96
C LEU A 416 -9.97 11.14 -30.30
N ASN A 417 -8.68 11.21 -30.55
CA ASN A 417 -7.77 10.07 -30.62
C ASN A 417 -6.55 10.36 -29.73
N SER A 418 -5.71 9.35 -29.50
CA SER A 418 -4.55 9.45 -28.61
C SER A 418 -3.60 10.61 -28.97
N ALA A 419 -3.36 10.83 -30.26
CA ALA A 419 -2.50 11.91 -30.75
C ALA A 419 -3.09 13.30 -30.46
N LEU A 420 -4.41 13.46 -30.56
CA LEU A 420 -5.11 14.71 -30.28
C LEU A 420 -5.22 14.98 -28.79
N VAL A 421 -5.47 13.95 -27.97
CA VAL A 421 -5.43 14.04 -26.50
C VAL A 421 -4.07 14.59 -26.07
N ALA A 422 -2.97 14.01 -26.56
CA ALA A 422 -1.61 14.43 -26.19
C ALA A 422 -1.27 15.88 -26.56
N ARG A 423 -1.88 16.42 -27.61
CA ARG A 423 -1.66 17.80 -28.04
C ARG A 423 -2.48 18.79 -27.22
N ILE A 424 -3.73 18.44 -26.93
CA ILE A 424 -4.67 19.35 -26.25
C ILE A 424 -4.45 19.33 -24.74
N SER A 425 -4.03 18.21 -24.14
CA SER A 425 -3.77 18.09 -22.70
C SER A 425 -2.68 19.02 -22.17
N GLY A 426 -1.90 19.66 -23.04
CA GLY A 426 -0.90 20.65 -22.66
C GLY A 426 -1.47 22.02 -22.25
N ILE A 427 -2.78 22.25 -22.43
CA ILE A 427 -3.44 23.49 -21.99
C ILE A 427 -4.10 23.31 -20.62
N ASP A 428 -4.15 24.38 -19.84
CA ASP A 428 -4.85 24.38 -18.56
C ASP A 428 -6.37 24.27 -18.75
N GLY A 429 -7.03 23.53 -17.83
CA GLY A 429 -8.46 23.29 -17.85
C GLY A 429 -8.81 21.85 -18.23
N ALA A 430 -10.06 21.63 -18.63
CA ALA A 430 -10.58 20.31 -18.99
C ALA A 430 -10.88 20.19 -20.49
N ILE A 431 -10.93 18.94 -20.97
CA ILE A 431 -11.40 18.56 -22.30
C ILE A 431 -12.83 18.04 -22.14
N LEU A 432 -13.80 18.64 -22.82
CA LEU A 432 -15.22 18.29 -22.71
C LEU A 432 -15.66 17.47 -23.92
N VAL A 433 -16.18 16.26 -23.66
CA VAL A 433 -16.52 15.26 -24.68
C VAL A 433 -17.89 14.66 -24.46
N ASP A 434 -18.53 14.19 -25.53
CA ASP A 434 -19.75 13.39 -25.46
C ASP A 434 -19.46 11.87 -25.33
N ARG A 435 -20.53 11.05 -25.28
CA ARG A 435 -20.43 9.58 -25.23
C ARG A 435 -19.72 8.95 -26.42
N ASP A 436 -19.77 9.62 -27.56
CA ASP A 436 -19.08 9.19 -28.76
C ASP A 436 -17.63 9.70 -28.77
N CYS A 437 -17.12 10.29 -27.68
CA CYS A 437 -15.76 10.83 -27.60
C CYS A 437 -15.50 11.93 -28.66
N ASN A 438 -16.53 12.68 -29.05
CA ASN A 438 -16.34 13.93 -29.79
C ASN A 438 -16.06 15.04 -28.79
N CYS A 439 -14.96 15.76 -28.99
CA CYS A 439 -14.59 16.95 -28.23
C CYS A 439 -15.41 18.15 -28.68
N HIS A 440 -16.09 18.80 -27.74
CA HIS A 440 -16.90 20.01 -27.97
C HIS A 440 -16.20 21.27 -27.44
N ALA A 441 -15.32 21.15 -26.46
CA ALA A 441 -14.54 22.27 -25.94
C ALA A 441 -13.23 21.83 -25.28
N ILE A 442 -12.25 22.73 -25.28
CA ILE A 442 -10.92 22.53 -24.68
C ILE A 442 -10.60 23.69 -23.74
N GLY A 443 -9.75 23.45 -22.74
CA GLY A 443 -9.37 24.45 -21.75
C GLY A 443 -10.55 24.91 -20.90
N VAL A 444 -11.50 23.99 -20.67
CA VAL A 444 -12.75 24.28 -19.96
C VAL A 444 -12.44 24.50 -18.49
N ILE A 445 -12.74 25.69 -17.98
CA ILE A 445 -12.75 25.96 -16.55
C ILE A 445 -14.12 25.50 -16.02
N LEU A 446 -14.13 24.41 -15.25
CA LEU A 446 -15.37 23.90 -14.67
C LEU A 446 -15.85 24.82 -13.55
N ASP A 447 -17.14 25.17 -13.61
CA ASP A 447 -17.84 25.81 -12.51
C ASP A 447 -18.32 24.75 -11.48
N GLY A 448 -19.01 25.21 -10.44
CA GLY A 448 -19.61 24.30 -9.46
C GLY A 448 -19.84 24.98 -8.11
N ILE A 449 -20.68 24.35 -7.29
CA ILE A 449 -21.07 24.88 -5.99
C ILE A 449 -20.11 24.34 -4.93
N ALA A 450 -19.69 25.19 -3.98
CA ALA A 450 -18.92 24.73 -2.83
C ALA A 450 -19.76 23.78 -1.98
N THR A 451 -19.23 22.59 -1.72
CA THR A 451 -19.91 21.49 -1.02
C THR A 451 -19.04 20.99 0.12
N GLY A 452 -19.64 20.24 1.06
CA GLY A 452 -18.91 19.63 2.17
C GLY A 452 -18.03 18.42 1.78
N ILE A 453 -18.04 18.00 0.51
CA ILE A 453 -17.28 16.85 0.00
C ILE A 453 -15.89 17.22 -0.51
N GLY A 454 -15.55 18.52 -0.57
CA GLY A 454 -14.23 18.96 -0.97
C GLY A 454 -13.16 18.53 0.03
N ASP A 455 -11.96 18.25 -0.47
CA ASP A 455 -10.80 17.84 0.33
C ASP A 455 -9.63 18.80 0.06
N PRO A 456 -9.28 19.69 1.00
CA PRO A 456 -8.21 20.67 0.80
C PRO A 456 -6.82 20.03 0.67
N SER A 457 -6.64 18.75 1.04
CA SER A 457 -5.39 18.02 0.82
C SER A 457 -5.20 17.58 -0.64
N ARG A 458 -6.26 17.65 -1.45
CA ARG A 458 -6.29 17.23 -2.86
C ARG A 458 -6.15 18.42 -3.81
N GLY A 459 -5.64 18.15 -5.00
CA GLY A 459 -5.37 19.18 -6.01
C GLY A 459 -6.62 19.92 -6.52
N ALA A 460 -6.42 21.11 -7.10
CA ALA A 460 -7.49 21.97 -7.60
C ALA A 460 -8.37 21.28 -8.67
N ARG A 461 -7.77 20.51 -9.58
CA ARG A 461 -8.48 19.74 -10.61
C ARG A 461 -9.49 18.75 -9.98
N TYR A 462 -9.06 17.99 -8.97
CA TYR A 462 -9.91 17.02 -8.27
C TYR A 462 -11.09 17.70 -7.57
N ASN A 463 -10.82 18.79 -6.83
CA ASN A 463 -11.86 19.54 -6.14
C ASN A 463 -12.84 20.25 -7.11
N SER A 464 -12.36 20.76 -8.25
CA SER A 464 -13.23 21.32 -9.29
C SER A 464 -14.12 20.27 -9.92
N ALA A 465 -13.60 19.07 -10.21
CA ALA A 465 -14.41 17.95 -10.69
C ALA A 465 -15.53 17.56 -9.71
N LEU A 466 -15.23 17.47 -8.41
CA LEU A 466 -16.24 17.17 -7.38
C LEU A 466 -17.37 18.20 -7.35
N ARG A 467 -17.02 19.50 -7.37
CA ARG A 467 -18.00 20.58 -7.36
C ARG A 467 -18.86 20.57 -8.63
N TYR A 468 -18.23 20.41 -9.80
CA TYR A 468 -18.90 20.38 -11.09
C TYR A 468 -19.90 19.23 -11.18
N ILE A 469 -19.47 18.00 -10.85
CA ILE A 469 -20.31 16.81 -10.84
C ILE A 469 -21.51 16.98 -9.92
N THR A 470 -21.33 17.58 -8.74
CA THR A 470 -22.43 17.79 -7.79
C THR A 470 -23.49 18.77 -8.31
N SER A 471 -23.09 19.75 -9.12
CA SER A 471 -24.02 20.71 -9.74
C SER A 471 -24.54 20.27 -11.11
N SER A 472 -23.97 19.23 -11.73
CA SER A 472 -24.37 18.79 -13.06
C SER A 472 -25.74 18.12 -13.03
N GLN A 473 -26.61 18.53 -13.97
CA GLN A 473 -27.95 17.94 -14.12
C GLN A 473 -27.96 16.77 -15.11
N ALA A 474 -26.90 16.63 -15.92
CA ALA A 474 -26.78 15.57 -16.91
C ALA A 474 -25.85 14.46 -16.41
N PRO A 475 -26.07 13.20 -16.83
CA PRO A 475 -25.10 12.12 -16.64
C PRO A 475 -23.71 12.56 -17.09
N THR A 476 -22.77 12.64 -16.13
CA THR A 476 -21.45 13.23 -16.35
C THR A 476 -20.40 12.50 -15.51
N VAL A 477 -19.23 12.27 -16.11
CA VAL A 477 -18.03 11.76 -15.46
C VAL A 477 -16.88 12.73 -15.69
N CYS A 478 -16.12 13.03 -14.65
CA CYS A 478 -14.83 13.70 -14.76
C CYS A 478 -13.71 12.70 -14.48
N LEU A 479 -12.76 12.56 -15.38
CA LEU A 479 -11.52 11.82 -15.18
C LEU A 479 -10.42 12.84 -14.93
N VAL A 480 -9.86 12.79 -13.73
CA VAL A 480 -8.79 13.68 -13.27
C VAL A 480 -7.50 12.89 -13.24
N VAL A 481 -6.62 13.15 -14.18
CA VAL A 481 -5.27 12.61 -14.26
C VAL A 481 -4.34 13.58 -13.52
N SER A 482 -3.63 13.10 -12.50
CA SER A 482 -2.56 13.85 -11.85
C SER A 482 -1.29 13.85 -12.68
N GLU A 483 -0.38 14.77 -12.42
CA GLU A 483 0.99 14.78 -12.99
C GLU A 483 1.76 13.48 -12.68
N ASP A 484 1.38 12.81 -11.59
CA ASP A 484 1.96 11.55 -11.13
C ASP A 484 1.38 10.31 -11.85
N GLY A 485 0.51 10.50 -12.84
CA GLY A 485 -0.16 9.44 -13.60
C GLY A 485 -1.36 8.78 -12.91
N TYR A 486 -1.72 9.21 -11.70
CA TYR A 486 -2.93 8.75 -11.01
C TYR A 486 -4.19 9.26 -11.68
N VAL A 487 -5.21 8.41 -11.81
CA VAL A 487 -6.51 8.81 -12.34
C VAL A 487 -7.58 8.67 -11.29
N ASN A 488 -8.31 9.74 -11.07
CA ASN A 488 -9.53 9.73 -10.28
C ASN A 488 -10.73 9.92 -11.20
N MET A 489 -11.63 8.94 -11.19
CA MET A 489 -12.90 9.03 -11.89
C MET A 489 -13.95 9.56 -10.92
N VAL A 490 -14.53 10.72 -11.21
CA VAL A 490 -15.50 11.41 -10.36
C VAL A 490 -16.86 11.41 -11.07
N PRO A 491 -17.93 10.86 -10.46
CA PRO A 491 -17.96 10.26 -9.13
C PRO A 491 -17.24 8.90 -9.09
N THR A 492 -16.56 8.60 -7.98
CA THR A 492 -16.00 7.27 -7.71
C THR A 492 -17.08 6.42 -7.06
N LEU A 493 -17.68 5.49 -7.79
CA LEU A 493 -18.67 4.59 -7.21
C LEU A 493 -18.00 3.43 -6.46
N ARG A 494 -18.64 2.97 -5.38
CA ARG A 494 -18.21 1.76 -4.66
C ARG A 494 -18.23 0.52 -5.58
N PRO A 495 -17.34 -0.46 -5.34
CA PRO A 495 -17.29 -1.70 -6.12
C PRO A 495 -18.63 -2.42 -6.20
N GLN A 496 -18.85 -3.20 -7.26
CA GLN A 496 -19.97 -4.13 -7.30
C GLN A 496 -19.63 -5.38 -6.51
N ILE A 497 -20.61 -5.95 -5.80
CA ILE A 497 -20.47 -7.21 -5.05
C ILE A 497 -21.54 -8.21 -5.47
N ARG A 498 -21.37 -9.49 -5.11
CA ARG A 498 -22.42 -10.49 -5.32
C ARG A 498 -23.53 -10.27 -4.30
N LYS A 499 -24.77 -10.15 -4.77
CA LYS A 499 -25.95 -9.98 -3.90
C LYS A 499 -26.07 -11.12 -2.87
N GLN A 500 -25.79 -12.34 -3.32
CA GLN A 500 -25.81 -13.57 -2.52
C GLN A 500 -24.86 -13.53 -1.32
N GLU A 501 -23.74 -12.79 -1.39
CA GLU A 501 -22.82 -12.67 -0.24
C GLU A 501 -23.45 -11.87 0.89
N VAL A 502 -24.19 -10.80 0.57
CA VAL A 502 -24.92 -10.02 1.57
C VAL A 502 -26.04 -10.86 2.16
N GLU A 503 -26.82 -11.52 1.31
CA GLU A 503 -27.94 -12.38 1.73
C GLU A 503 -27.45 -13.52 2.64
N PHE A 504 -26.34 -14.16 2.29
CA PHE A 504 -25.71 -15.21 3.09
C PHE A 504 -25.34 -14.73 4.49
N HIS A 505 -24.66 -13.59 4.63
CA HIS A 505 -24.23 -13.09 5.95
C HIS A 505 -25.40 -12.60 6.80
N VAL A 506 -26.43 -12.00 6.18
CA VAL A 506 -27.66 -11.61 6.87
C VAL A 506 -28.41 -12.84 7.37
N GLU A 507 -28.50 -13.90 6.57
CA GLU A 507 -29.16 -15.14 6.98
C GLU A 507 -28.34 -15.92 8.01
N LEU A 508 -27.01 -15.93 7.87
CA LEU A 508 -26.10 -16.56 8.83
C LEU A 508 -26.29 -15.99 10.24
N LEU A 509 -26.53 -14.67 10.39
CA LEU A 509 -26.81 -14.08 11.71
C LEU A 509 -27.97 -14.74 12.47
N ARG A 510 -28.96 -15.29 11.76
CA ARG A 510 -30.11 -15.94 12.40
C ARG A 510 -29.74 -17.19 13.18
N SER A 511 -28.67 -17.89 12.78
CA SER A 511 -28.21 -19.11 13.43
C SER A 511 -27.09 -18.89 14.46
N LEU A 512 -26.55 -17.67 14.56
CA LEU A 512 -25.46 -17.34 15.47
C LEU A 512 -25.95 -16.94 16.87
N THR A 513 -25.03 -16.98 17.82
CA THR A 513 -25.23 -16.71 19.25
C THR A 513 -24.27 -15.64 19.72
N ALA A 514 -24.36 -15.24 20.99
CA ALA A 514 -23.45 -14.26 21.59
C ALA A 514 -21.96 -14.64 21.45
N ASP A 515 -21.63 -15.92 21.38
CA ASP A 515 -20.24 -16.39 21.38
C ASP A 515 -19.56 -16.35 20.00
N ASN A 516 -20.34 -16.32 18.90
CA ASN A 516 -19.80 -16.55 17.56
C ASN A 516 -20.27 -15.54 16.48
N TYR A 517 -21.07 -14.54 16.84
CA TYR A 517 -21.59 -13.54 15.89
C TYR A 517 -20.55 -12.52 15.39
N HIS A 518 -19.41 -12.37 16.08
CA HIS A 518 -18.46 -11.28 15.87
C HIS A 518 -17.89 -11.21 14.44
N LYS A 519 -17.52 -12.36 13.85
CA LYS A 519 -16.98 -12.41 12.48
C LYS A 519 -18.01 -11.91 11.46
N THR A 520 -19.24 -12.39 11.56
CA THR A 520 -20.35 -12.01 10.67
C THR A 520 -20.74 -10.54 10.84
N LEU A 521 -20.79 -10.04 12.09
CA LEU A 521 -21.05 -8.63 12.35
C LEU A 521 -19.96 -7.73 11.77
N SER A 522 -18.68 -8.10 11.94
CA SER A 522 -17.54 -7.37 11.38
C SER A 522 -17.64 -7.29 9.85
N TRP A 523 -18.01 -8.39 9.20
CA TRP A 523 -18.25 -8.41 7.76
C TRP A 523 -19.40 -7.49 7.35
N LEU A 524 -20.55 -7.55 8.03
CA LEU A 524 -21.71 -6.71 7.73
C LEU A 524 -21.44 -5.23 7.97
N GLU A 525 -20.71 -4.84 9.02
CA GLU A 525 -20.29 -3.45 9.25
C GLU A 525 -19.43 -2.91 8.11
N LYS A 526 -18.51 -3.72 7.58
CA LYS A 526 -17.71 -3.38 6.39
C LYS A 526 -18.57 -3.23 5.14
N HIS A 527 -19.65 -4.00 5.03
CA HIS A 527 -20.54 -4.05 3.85
C HIS A 527 -21.88 -3.32 4.03
N LYS A 528 -22.05 -2.53 5.09
CA LYS A 528 -23.33 -1.87 5.43
C LYS A 528 -23.93 -1.02 4.32
N PHE A 529 -23.10 -0.48 3.43
CA PHE A 529 -23.56 0.27 2.26
C PHE A 529 -24.45 -0.56 1.34
N TYR A 530 -24.20 -1.87 1.24
CA TYR A 530 -24.88 -2.78 0.32
C TYR A 530 -26.12 -3.44 0.92
N LEU A 531 -26.51 -3.11 2.16
CA LEU A 531 -27.71 -3.68 2.76
C LEU A 531 -28.94 -2.91 2.29
N THR A 532 -29.96 -3.65 1.85
CA THR A 532 -31.30 -3.10 1.59
C THR A 532 -31.99 -2.67 2.89
N SER A 533 -33.10 -1.94 2.79
CA SER A 533 -33.91 -1.57 3.97
C SER A 533 -34.35 -2.80 4.76
N GLU A 534 -34.85 -3.83 4.05
CA GLU A 534 -35.29 -5.10 4.66
C GLU A 534 -34.12 -5.83 5.35
N GLN A 535 -32.96 -5.89 4.69
CA GLN A 535 -31.77 -6.52 5.29
C GLN A 535 -31.25 -5.76 6.52
N CYS A 536 -31.33 -4.42 6.53
CA CYS A 536 -31.01 -3.62 7.71
C CYS A 536 -31.96 -3.95 8.87
N GLU A 537 -33.27 -4.08 8.61
CA GLU A 537 -34.26 -4.44 9.62
C GLU A 537 -34.00 -5.83 10.21
N VAL A 538 -33.77 -6.83 9.36
CA VAL A 538 -33.42 -8.20 9.78
C VAL A 538 -32.14 -8.19 10.63
N THR A 539 -31.08 -7.56 10.14
CA THR A 539 -29.78 -7.48 10.84
C THR A 539 -29.95 -6.87 12.23
N ASN A 540 -30.69 -5.76 12.34
CA ASN A 540 -30.93 -5.10 13.63
C ASN A 540 -31.78 -5.95 14.58
N ALA A 541 -32.76 -6.69 14.06
CA ALA A 541 -33.60 -7.58 14.85
C ALA A 541 -32.79 -8.76 15.41
N GLU A 542 -31.97 -9.42 14.58
CA GLU A 542 -31.13 -10.54 15.01
C GLU A 542 -30.03 -10.11 15.99
N LEU A 543 -29.42 -8.93 15.78
CA LEU A 543 -28.48 -8.37 16.76
C LEU A 543 -29.17 -8.06 18.10
N SER A 544 -30.44 -7.68 18.08
CA SER A 544 -31.21 -7.46 19.31
C SER A 544 -31.55 -8.79 20.01
N ARG A 545 -31.85 -9.85 19.24
CA ARG A 545 -32.03 -11.22 19.74
C ARG A 545 -30.77 -11.74 20.42
N ILE A 546 -29.62 -11.65 19.74
CA ILE A 546 -28.32 -12.09 20.27
C ILE A 546 -27.95 -11.32 21.55
N LYS A 547 -28.26 -10.02 21.59
CA LYS A 547 -28.06 -9.20 22.80
C LYS A 547 -28.93 -9.63 23.98
N ALA A 548 -30.10 -10.19 23.73
CA ALA A 548 -31.04 -10.62 24.77
C ALA A 548 -30.70 -11.99 25.37
N GLU A 549 -29.68 -12.69 24.85
CA GLU A 549 -29.20 -13.95 25.42
C GLU A 549 -28.64 -13.74 26.86
N PRO A 550 -28.82 -14.72 27.78
CA PRO A 550 -28.42 -14.58 29.19
C PRO A 550 -26.96 -14.17 29.36
N GLN A 551 -26.69 -13.34 30.37
CA GLN A 551 -25.36 -12.77 30.63
C GLN A 551 -24.76 -13.34 31.92
N ASP A 552 -23.46 -13.66 31.86
CA ASP A 552 -22.66 -13.84 33.06
C ASP A 552 -22.28 -12.48 33.66
N VAL A 553 -22.18 -12.43 34.99
CA VAL A 553 -21.97 -11.19 35.73
C VAL A 553 -20.59 -10.61 35.43
N GLY A 554 -20.55 -9.46 34.73
CA GLY A 554 -19.32 -8.69 34.47
C GLY A 554 -18.90 -8.59 33.00
N GLU A 555 -19.65 -9.19 32.08
CA GLU A 555 -19.34 -9.20 30.64
C GLU A 555 -19.49 -7.81 29.97
N LEU A 556 -18.45 -7.33 29.27
CA LEU A 556 -18.51 -6.11 28.45
C LEU A 556 -18.90 -6.47 27.02
N ARG A 557 -19.98 -5.90 26.49
CA ARG A 557 -20.38 -6.09 25.08
C ARG A 557 -20.22 -4.82 24.26
N TYR A 558 -19.65 -4.99 23.06
CA TYR A 558 -19.68 -3.96 22.02
C TYR A 558 -21.12 -3.71 21.58
N ILE A 559 -21.57 -2.45 21.63
CA ILE A 559 -22.89 -2.04 21.16
C ILE A 559 -22.71 -1.48 19.73
N PRO A 560 -22.89 -2.30 18.68
CA PRO A 560 -22.87 -1.79 17.31
C PRO A 560 -23.98 -0.75 17.13
N ARG A 561 -23.70 0.26 16.31
CA ARG A 561 -24.72 1.22 15.89
C ARG A 561 -25.75 0.48 15.03
N ALA A 562 -27.01 0.89 15.10
CA ALA A 562 -28.04 0.31 14.26
C ALA A 562 -27.70 0.51 12.77
N PHE A 563 -27.85 -0.55 11.99
CA PHE A 563 -27.70 -0.53 10.54
C PHE A 563 -28.81 0.33 9.94
N LYS A 564 -28.45 1.20 8.99
CA LYS A 564 -29.38 2.07 8.28
C LYS A 564 -29.11 1.95 6.77
N PRO A 565 -30.15 1.89 5.94
CA PRO A 565 -29.97 1.86 4.50
C PRO A 565 -29.28 3.16 4.04
N HIS A 566 -28.35 3.04 3.11
CA HIS A 566 -27.65 4.19 2.55
C HIS A 566 -28.46 4.80 1.39
N PRO A 567 -28.72 6.12 1.36
CA PRO A 567 -29.57 6.74 0.33
C PRO A 567 -29.11 6.51 -1.12
N GLU A 568 -27.80 6.40 -1.35
CA GLU A 568 -27.22 6.16 -2.68
C GLU A 568 -27.24 4.68 -3.11
N MET A 569 -27.54 3.75 -2.19
CA MET A 569 -27.56 2.33 -2.52
C MET A 569 -28.72 2.03 -3.49
N ASN A 570 -28.41 1.28 -4.55
CA ASN A 570 -29.38 0.78 -5.53
C ASN A 570 -28.87 -0.52 -6.18
N ALA A 571 -29.72 -1.15 -7.01
CA ALA A 571 -29.43 -2.46 -7.62
C ALA A 571 -28.15 -2.50 -8.49
N SER A 572 -27.68 -1.36 -9.02
CA SER A 572 -26.46 -1.31 -9.85
C SER A 572 -25.17 -1.62 -9.07
N TYR A 573 -25.22 -1.65 -7.73
CA TYR A 573 -24.09 -2.07 -6.89
C TYR A 573 -23.97 -3.59 -6.73
N TYR A 574 -24.93 -4.36 -7.26
CA TYR A 574 -24.79 -5.79 -7.37
C TYR A 574 -24.25 -6.17 -8.75
N LEU A 575 -23.48 -7.27 -8.78
CA LEU A 575 -23.12 -7.92 -10.04
C LEU A 575 -24.36 -8.61 -10.61
N ASP A 576 -24.48 -8.61 -11.94
CA ASP A 576 -25.51 -9.36 -12.64
C ASP A 576 -25.37 -10.86 -12.32
N GLU A 577 -26.47 -11.52 -11.98
CA GLU A 577 -26.50 -12.97 -11.75
C GLU A 577 -26.21 -13.68 -13.09
N VAL A 578 -25.15 -14.48 -13.12
CA VAL A 578 -24.77 -15.31 -14.28
C VAL A 578 -25.50 -16.64 -14.25
#